data_AF-A0A5A8AHM1-F1
#
_entry.id   AF-A0A5A8AHM1-F1
#
_cell.length_a   1.000
_cell.length_b   1.000
_cell.length_c   1.000
_cell.angle_alpha   90.00
_cell.angle_beta   90.00
_cell.angle_gamma   90.00
#
_symmetry.space_group_name_H-M   'P 1'
#
loop_
_entity.id
_entity.type
_entity.pdbx_description
1 polymer ?
#
loop_
_entity_poly.entity_id
_entity_poly.type
_entity_poly.pdbx_seq_one_letter_code
_entity_poly.pdbx_strand_id
1 'polypeptide(L)'
;MKHYYFIVFYLFCNVFIYALQGTFWVYLFCFLMFSAIVVWSSFDIGLGYFVNSMTHRRTKIKEVALTFDDGPTEFTPKFLDILKENQIKATFFCIGKQIEKYPETFQRIISEGHTIGNHTYSHSNQTGFLSTLKMVEEIEKCDEVILKTGNFRTDLYRPPFGVTNPNIAKSIRQTGKKSIGWSVRSLDTITEDENKIYRKVTKGLKPGSIILLHDTSEKTYNVLVNLLVFLKREKYSTFTIE
;
A
#
# COMPACT_ATOMS: atom_id res chain seq x y z
N MET A 1 12.13 -14.29 1.42
CA MET A 1 11.42 -13.51 0.38
C MET A 1 11.28 -14.40 -0.86
N LYS A 2 10.18 -14.33 -1.62
CA LYS A 2 9.92 -15.33 -2.66
C LYS A 2 10.88 -15.27 -3.85
N HIS A 3 11.49 -14.11 -4.12
CA HIS A 3 12.40 -13.92 -5.24
C HIS A 3 13.59 -14.91 -5.27
N TYR A 4 14.05 -15.41 -4.12
CA TYR A 4 15.13 -16.40 -4.08
C TYR A 4 14.77 -17.67 -4.85
N TYR A 5 13.52 -18.14 -4.76
CA TYR A 5 13.07 -19.31 -5.51
C TYR A 5 13.10 -19.08 -7.02
N PHE A 6 12.74 -17.88 -7.47
CA PHE A 6 12.78 -17.52 -8.89
C PHE A 6 14.21 -17.37 -9.41
N ILE A 7 15.12 -16.82 -8.60
CA ILE A 7 16.54 -16.75 -8.95
C ILE A 7 17.13 -18.16 -9.06
N VAL A 8 16.88 -19.04 -8.07
CA VAL A 8 17.35 -20.43 -8.11
C VAL A 8 16.79 -21.18 -9.30
N PHE A 9 15.49 -21.02 -9.59
CA PHE A 9 14.86 -21.60 -10.77
C PHE A 9 15.48 -21.08 -12.07
N TYR A 10 15.72 -19.78 -12.19
CA TYR A 10 16.40 -19.18 -13.34
C TYR A 10 17.81 -19.75 -13.54
N LEU A 11 18.60 -19.86 -12.46
CA LEU A 11 19.94 -20.46 -12.50
C LEU A 11 19.87 -21.94 -12.92
N PHE A 12 18.91 -22.70 -12.39
CA PHE A 12 18.66 -24.08 -12.79
C PHE A 12 18.32 -24.19 -14.28
N CYS A 13 17.44 -23.33 -14.80
CA CYS A 13 17.14 -23.29 -16.23
C CYS A 13 18.41 -23.06 -17.06
N ASN A 14 19.30 -22.16 -16.65
CA ASN A 14 20.55 -21.90 -17.36
C ASN A 14 21.46 -23.15 -17.38
N VAL A 15 21.59 -23.86 -16.26
CA VAL A 15 22.35 -25.12 -16.20
C VAL A 15 21.75 -26.19 -17.11
N PHE A 16 20.42 -26.29 -17.14
CA PHE A 16 19.71 -27.25 -17.98
C PHE A 16 19.83 -26.92 -19.48
N ILE A 17 19.71 -25.64 -19.86
CA ILE A 17 19.93 -25.18 -21.24
C ILE A 17 21.36 -25.49 -21.67
N TYR A 18 22.35 -25.28 -20.80
CA TYR A 18 23.75 -25.64 -21.07
C TYR A 18 23.92 -27.14 -21.30
N ALA A 19 23.36 -27.98 -20.41
CA ALA A 19 23.44 -29.44 -20.52
C ALA A 19 22.82 -29.98 -21.82
N LEU A 20 21.79 -29.31 -22.34
CA LEU A 20 21.13 -29.65 -23.60
C LEU A 20 21.72 -28.93 -24.84
N GLN A 21 22.85 -28.25 -24.70
CA GLN A 21 23.49 -27.48 -25.78
C GLN A 21 22.54 -26.45 -26.42
N GLY A 22 21.71 -25.81 -25.60
CA GLY A 22 20.73 -24.83 -26.05
C GLY A 22 21.37 -23.62 -26.74
N THR A 23 20.66 -23.08 -27.73
CA THR A 23 21.15 -21.94 -28.53
C THR A 23 21.07 -20.63 -27.75
N PHE A 24 21.79 -19.60 -28.21
CA PHE A 24 21.72 -18.24 -27.68
C PHE A 24 20.27 -17.73 -27.52
N TRP A 25 19.39 -18.04 -28.47
CA TRP A 25 18.00 -17.59 -28.45
C TRP A 25 17.20 -18.17 -27.28
N VAL A 26 17.54 -19.38 -26.82
CA VAL A 26 16.90 -19.98 -25.64
C VAL A 26 17.30 -19.21 -24.37
N TYR A 27 18.60 -18.87 -24.23
CA TYR A 27 19.06 -18.03 -23.13
C TYR A 27 18.41 -16.65 -23.15
N LEU A 28 18.35 -16.00 -24.32
CA LEU A 28 17.71 -14.70 -24.45
C LEU A 28 16.23 -14.75 -24.06
N PHE A 29 15.50 -15.76 -24.52
CA PHE A 29 14.10 -15.95 -24.14
C PHE A 29 13.94 -16.14 -22.63
N CYS A 30 14.72 -17.02 -22.00
CA CYS A 30 14.68 -17.23 -20.56
C CYS A 30 15.03 -15.97 -19.77
N PHE A 31 16.02 -15.20 -20.22
CA PHE A 31 16.38 -13.92 -19.62
C PHE A 31 15.26 -12.88 -19.71
N LEU A 32 14.63 -12.75 -20.88
CA LEU A 32 13.50 -11.83 -21.08
C LEU A 32 12.30 -12.23 -20.21
N MET A 33 11.98 -13.52 -20.14
CA MET A 33 10.92 -14.03 -19.29
C MET A 33 11.19 -13.77 -17.79
N PHE A 34 12.42 -14.05 -17.33
CA PHE A 34 12.82 -13.75 -15.96
C PHE A 34 12.75 -12.26 -15.66
N SER A 35 13.24 -11.41 -16.57
CA SER A 35 13.22 -9.95 -16.43
C SER A 35 11.78 -9.42 -16.39
N ALA A 36 10.88 -9.93 -17.23
CA ALA A 36 9.47 -9.57 -17.22
C ALA A 36 8.80 -9.94 -15.89
N ILE A 37 9.10 -11.11 -15.33
CA ILE A 37 8.59 -11.53 -14.01
C ILE A 37 9.11 -10.59 -12.91
N VAL A 38 10.40 -10.23 -12.94
CA VAL A 38 11.00 -9.31 -11.96
C VAL A 38 10.37 -7.92 -12.04
N VAL A 39 10.20 -7.38 -13.24
CA VAL A 39 9.56 -6.07 -13.45
C VAL A 39 8.12 -6.11 -12.96
N TRP A 40 7.31 -7.06 -13.43
CA TRP A 40 5.91 -7.18 -12.98
C TRP A 40 5.81 -7.32 -11.46
N SER A 41 6.65 -8.16 -10.86
CA SER A 41 6.69 -8.38 -9.42
C SER A 41 7.11 -7.15 -8.61
N SER A 42 7.80 -6.19 -9.23
CA SER A 42 8.15 -4.92 -8.58
C SER A 42 6.93 -4.00 -8.43
N PHE A 43 5.91 -4.15 -9.29
CA PHE A 43 4.70 -3.32 -9.29
C PHE A 43 3.48 -4.02 -8.68
N ASP A 44 3.61 -5.29 -8.28
CA ASP A 44 2.54 -6.05 -7.62
C ASP A 44 2.96 -6.47 -6.20
N ILE A 45 2.62 -5.60 -5.24
CA ILE A 45 2.85 -5.83 -3.81
C ILE A 45 2.15 -7.09 -3.27
N GLY A 46 1.09 -7.57 -3.95
CA GLY A 46 0.35 -8.77 -3.56
C GLY A 46 1.11 -10.08 -3.79
N LEU A 47 2.08 -10.09 -4.71
CA LEU A 47 2.88 -11.29 -4.98
C LEU A 47 3.84 -11.63 -3.84
N GLY A 48 4.24 -10.63 -3.04
CA GLY A 48 5.19 -10.82 -1.95
C GLY A 48 6.60 -11.18 -2.44
N TYR A 49 6.98 -10.70 -3.62
CA TYR A 49 8.23 -11.08 -4.30
C TYR A 49 9.46 -10.52 -3.58
N PHE A 50 9.54 -9.19 -3.46
CA PHE A 50 10.61 -8.49 -2.73
C PHE A 50 10.26 -8.20 -1.28
N VAL A 51 9.00 -7.89 -0.98
CA VAL A 51 8.56 -7.52 0.37
C VAL A 51 7.36 -8.37 0.73
N ASN A 52 7.34 -8.95 1.93
CA ASN A 52 6.15 -9.65 2.42
C ASN A 52 5.21 -8.63 3.06
N SER A 53 4.19 -8.19 2.30
CA SER A 53 3.24 -7.19 2.77
C SER A 53 1.92 -7.81 3.17
N MET A 54 1.30 -7.30 4.23
CA MET A 54 -0.08 -7.67 4.56
C MET A 54 -1.02 -7.04 3.52
N THR A 55 -1.67 -7.86 2.69
CA THR A 55 -2.62 -7.40 1.67
C THR A 55 -4.07 -7.70 2.00
N HIS A 56 -4.30 -8.60 2.95
CA HIS A 56 -5.60 -8.97 3.50
C HIS A 56 -5.41 -9.57 4.90
N ARG A 57 -6.47 -9.53 5.70
CA ARG A 57 -6.60 -10.33 6.92
C ARG A 57 -7.12 -11.72 6.54
N ARG A 58 -6.50 -12.79 7.05
CA ARG A 58 -7.01 -14.16 6.80
C ARG A 58 -8.18 -14.43 7.72
N THR A 59 -9.40 -14.30 7.20
CA THR A 59 -10.63 -14.44 7.98
C THR A 59 -11.77 -14.92 7.08
N LYS A 60 -12.76 -15.57 7.69
CA LYS A 60 -14.05 -15.87 7.03
C LYS A 60 -15.13 -14.85 7.41
N ILE A 61 -14.85 -13.99 8.40
CA ILE A 61 -15.75 -12.93 8.84
C ILE A 61 -15.80 -11.87 7.74
N LYS A 62 -17.00 -11.40 7.40
CA LYS A 62 -17.20 -10.28 6.47
C LYS A 62 -16.74 -8.99 7.13
N GLU A 63 -15.43 -8.79 7.21
CA GLU A 63 -14.80 -7.58 7.71
C GLU A 63 -13.83 -7.04 6.64
N VAL A 64 -13.68 -5.72 6.53
CA VAL A 64 -12.75 -5.08 5.58
C VAL A 64 -12.00 -3.92 6.23
N ALA A 65 -10.79 -3.64 5.76
CA ALA A 65 -10.07 -2.43 6.17
C ALA A 65 -10.23 -1.34 5.11
N LEU A 66 -10.72 -0.18 5.55
CA LEU A 66 -10.65 1.06 4.78
C LEU A 66 -9.28 1.68 5.03
N THR A 67 -8.50 1.88 3.97
CA THR A 67 -7.19 2.51 4.09
C THR A 67 -7.06 3.67 3.12
N PHE A 68 -6.49 4.78 3.59
CA PHE A 68 -6.33 6.02 2.84
C PHE A 68 -4.85 6.41 2.76
N ASP A 69 -4.36 6.65 1.55
CA ASP A 69 -2.99 7.10 1.28
C ASP A 69 -2.96 8.60 0.95
N ASP A 70 -1.78 9.20 1.08
CA ASP A 70 -1.38 10.56 0.67
C ASP A 70 -1.86 11.72 1.54
N GLY A 71 -2.78 11.49 2.46
CA GLY A 71 -3.22 12.48 3.44
C GLY A 71 -2.17 12.83 4.51
N PRO A 72 -2.50 13.79 5.40
CA PRO A 72 -3.69 14.62 5.37
C PRO A 72 -3.69 15.69 4.26
N THR A 73 -4.88 16.11 3.82
CA THR A 73 -5.12 17.20 2.87
C THR A 73 -6.29 18.08 3.32
N GLU A 74 -6.68 19.08 2.52
CA GLU A 74 -7.91 19.84 2.71
C GLU A 74 -9.20 18.99 2.61
N PHE A 75 -9.15 17.82 1.96
CA PHE A 75 -10.30 16.91 1.85
C PHE A 75 -10.43 15.96 3.03
N THR A 76 -9.32 15.58 3.67
CA THR A 76 -9.28 14.63 4.80
C THR A 76 -10.32 14.92 5.90
N PRO A 77 -10.59 16.19 6.32
CA PRO A 77 -11.65 16.46 7.28
C PRO A 77 -13.03 15.91 6.90
N LYS A 78 -13.43 15.99 5.62
CA LYS A 78 -14.70 15.43 5.13
C LYS A 78 -14.74 13.90 5.26
N PHE A 79 -13.61 13.24 5.03
CA PHE A 79 -13.50 11.79 5.23
C PHE A 79 -13.65 11.42 6.70
N LEU A 80 -13.03 12.19 7.61
CA LEU A 80 -13.19 11.98 9.05
C LEU A 80 -14.64 12.18 9.50
N ASP A 81 -15.32 13.21 9.00
CA ASP A 81 -16.74 13.48 9.30
C ASP A 81 -17.63 12.28 8.94
N ILE A 82 -17.56 11.78 7.69
CA ILE A 82 -18.41 10.66 7.25
C ILE A 82 -18.04 9.34 7.96
N LEU A 83 -16.76 9.12 8.28
CA LEU A 83 -16.33 7.94 9.06
C LEU A 83 -16.88 8.00 10.48
N LYS A 84 -16.84 9.17 11.13
CA LYS A 84 -17.38 9.41 12.47
C LYS A 84 -18.89 9.24 12.51
N GLU A 85 -19.62 9.80 11.54
CA GLU A 85 -21.08 9.62 11.40
C GLU A 85 -21.49 8.15 11.31
N ASN A 86 -20.66 7.33 10.66
CA ASN A 86 -20.88 5.89 10.52
C ASN A 86 -20.24 5.06 11.64
N GLN A 87 -19.59 5.69 12.64
CA GLN A 87 -18.87 5.05 13.73
C GLN A 87 -17.76 4.07 13.26
N ILE A 88 -17.10 4.40 12.14
CA ILE A 88 -16.08 3.56 11.51
C ILE A 88 -14.70 4.13 11.80
N LYS A 89 -13.76 3.25 12.19
CA LYS A 89 -12.33 3.54 12.19
C LYS A 89 -11.67 3.01 10.92
N ALA A 90 -10.57 3.64 10.54
CA ALA A 90 -9.85 3.39 9.29
C ALA A 90 -8.34 3.55 9.53
N THR A 91 -7.53 3.18 8.54
CA THR A 91 -6.07 3.36 8.61
C THR A 91 -5.61 4.40 7.59
N PHE A 92 -4.86 5.40 8.04
CA PHE A 92 -4.31 6.46 7.19
C PHE A 92 -2.80 6.29 7.06
N PHE A 93 -2.30 6.12 5.83
CA PHE A 93 -0.87 6.14 5.53
C PHE A 93 -0.48 7.56 5.14
N CYS A 94 0.07 8.29 6.11
CA CYS A 94 0.31 9.72 5.96
C CYS A 94 1.70 10.03 5.41
N ILE A 95 1.78 11.05 4.56
CA ILE A 95 3.04 11.59 4.06
C ILE A 95 3.59 12.60 5.07
N GLY A 96 4.89 12.50 5.41
CA GLY A 96 5.52 13.39 6.40
C GLY A 96 5.32 14.89 6.10
N LYS A 97 5.57 15.34 4.86
CA LYS A 97 5.33 16.73 4.44
C LYS A 97 3.87 17.17 4.62
N GLN A 98 2.92 16.26 4.45
CA GLN A 98 1.50 16.56 4.58
C GLN A 98 1.10 16.70 6.05
N ILE A 99 1.69 15.89 6.94
CA ILE A 99 1.52 16.06 8.39
C ILE A 99 2.03 17.44 8.83
N GLU A 100 3.19 17.89 8.33
CA GLU A 100 3.72 19.22 8.64
C GLU A 100 2.82 20.35 8.11
N LYS A 101 2.18 20.13 6.95
CA LYS A 101 1.28 21.10 6.31
C LYS A 101 -0.10 21.17 6.98
N TYR A 102 -0.64 20.05 7.44
CA TYR A 102 -1.97 19.95 8.07
C TYR A 102 -1.91 19.27 9.46
N PRO A 103 -1.18 19.86 10.44
CA PRO A 103 -0.96 19.23 11.73
C PRO A 103 -2.25 19.06 12.54
N GLU A 104 -3.19 20.00 12.45
CA GLU A 104 -4.49 19.91 13.13
C GLU A 104 -5.34 18.75 12.59
N THR A 105 -5.38 18.58 11.28
CA THR A 105 -6.06 17.45 10.65
C THR A 105 -5.41 16.14 11.06
N PHE A 106 -4.07 16.06 11.11
CA PHE A 106 -3.38 14.87 11.59
C PHE A 106 -3.73 14.53 13.05
N GLN A 107 -3.76 15.52 13.95
CA GLN A 107 -4.22 15.35 15.34
C GLN A 107 -5.67 14.87 15.41
N ARG A 108 -6.52 15.34 14.50
CA ARG A 108 -7.90 14.89 14.40
C ARG A 108 -7.99 13.41 14.02
N ILE A 109 -7.17 12.93 13.06
CA ILE A 109 -7.12 11.51 12.71
C ILE A 109 -6.80 10.66 13.97
N ILE A 110 -5.84 11.09 14.78
CA ILE A 110 -5.43 10.39 16.00
C ILE A 110 -6.51 10.45 17.08
N SER A 111 -7.04 11.63 17.37
CA SER A 111 -8.03 11.82 18.45
C SER A 111 -9.37 11.15 18.15
N GLU A 112 -9.70 10.98 16.87
CA GLU A 112 -10.84 10.17 16.44
C GLU A 112 -10.52 8.66 16.40
N GLY A 113 -9.34 8.21 16.82
CA GLY A 113 -9.02 6.79 17.02
C GLY A 113 -8.79 6.00 15.74
N HIS A 114 -8.38 6.66 14.65
CA HIS A 114 -7.94 5.97 13.44
C HIS A 114 -6.48 5.51 13.60
N THR A 115 -6.10 4.43 12.90
CA THR A 115 -4.70 3.99 12.90
C THR A 115 -3.87 4.77 11.90
N ILE A 116 -2.63 5.09 12.27
CA ILE A 116 -1.68 5.79 11.41
C ILE A 116 -0.59 4.84 10.93
N GLY A 117 -0.26 4.92 9.65
CA GLY A 117 0.94 4.35 9.04
C GLY A 117 1.81 5.40 8.37
N ASN A 118 3.06 5.03 8.13
CA ASN A 118 4.04 5.85 7.44
C ASN A 118 3.93 5.67 5.92
N HIS A 119 3.89 6.78 5.17
CA HIS A 119 3.89 6.78 3.70
C HIS A 119 5.05 7.56 3.09
N THR A 120 6.23 7.48 3.73
CA THR A 120 7.43 8.26 3.44
C THR A 120 7.29 9.75 3.75
N TYR A 121 8.42 10.44 3.86
CA TYR A 121 8.41 11.86 4.15
C TYR A 121 7.93 12.69 2.95
N SER A 122 8.46 12.41 1.75
CA SER A 122 8.25 13.26 0.58
C SER A 122 7.30 12.70 -0.47
N HIS A 123 7.08 11.38 -0.50
CA HIS A 123 6.36 10.68 -1.57
C HIS A 123 6.84 11.07 -2.98
N SER A 124 8.16 11.17 -3.16
CA SER A 124 8.75 11.54 -4.45
C SER A 124 8.45 10.50 -5.54
N ASN A 125 8.22 10.94 -6.78
CA ASN A 125 8.12 10.06 -7.95
C ASN A 125 9.40 9.22 -8.18
N GLN A 126 10.52 9.61 -7.57
CA GLN A 126 11.78 8.86 -7.62
C GLN A 126 11.89 7.77 -6.55
N THR A 127 10.89 7.59 -5.68
CA THR A 127 10.93 6.65 -4.54
C THR A 127 11.36 5.24 -4.97
N GLY A 128 10.83 4.76 -6.10
CA GLY A 128 11.18 3.44 -6.65
C GLY A 128 12.65 3.27 -7.07
N PHE A 129 13.41 4.37 -7.19
CA PHE A 129 14.80 4.40 -7.63
C PHE A 129 15.77 4.83 -6.51
N LEU A 130 15.27 5.10 -5.31
CA LEU A 130 16.13 5.47 -4.19
C LEU A 130 17.04 4.31 -3.78
N SER A 131 18.24 4.68 -3.30
CA SER A 131 19.12 3.74 -2.61
C SER A 131 18.48 3.33 -1.28
N THR A 132 18.95 2.22 -0.71
CA THR A 132 18.50 1.78 0.62
C THR A 132 18.63 2.91 1.65
N LEU A 133 19.77 3.61 1.70
CA LEU A 133 20.03 4.67 2.68
C LEU A 133 19.04 5.83 2.55
N LYS A 134 18.82 6.34 1.32
CA LYS A 134 17.85 7.41 1.08
C LYS A 134 16.42 6.99 1.42
N MET A 135 16.08 5.71 1.19
CA MET A 135 14.77 5.19 1.57
C MET A 135 14.62 5.05 3.10
N VAL A 136 15.69 4.73 3.83
CA VAL A 136 15.70 4.76 5.30
C VAL A 136 15.47 6.19 5.79
N GLU A 137 16.21 7.17 5.25
CA GLU A 137 16.04 8.59 5.58
C GLU A 137 14.60 9.07 5.35
N GLU A 138 13.98 8.70 4.23
CA GLU A 138 12.58 9.06 3.93
C GLU A 138 11.58 8.45 4.94
N ILE A 139 11.83 7.23 5.43
CA ILE A 139 10.98 6.57 6.42
C ILE A 139 11.20 7.21 7.80
N GLU A 140 12.44 7.33 8.24
CA GLU A 140 12.80 7.85 9.57
C GLU A 140 12.40 9.32 9.73
N LYS A 141 12.59 10.13 8.69
CA LYS A 141 12.13 11.53 8.72
C LYS A 141 10.61 11.65 8.84
N CYS A 142 9.86 10.75 8.21
CA CYS A 142 8.41 10.70 8.40
C CYS A 142 8.05 10.25 9.83
N ASP A 143 8.80 9.30 10.40
CA ASP A 143 8.61 8.88 11.79
C ASP A 143 8.89 10.00 12.80
N GLU A 144 9.92 10.80 12.55
CA GLU A 144 10.22 11.99 13.36
C GLU A 144 9.06 12.98 13.35
N VAL A 145 8.46 13.23 12.19
CA VAL A 145 7.28 14.10 12.06
C VAL A 145 6.06 13.49 12.77
N ILE A 146 5.80 12.18 12.59
CA ILE A 146 4.71 11.49 13.28
C ILE A 146 4.90 11.59 14.80
N LEU A 147 6.12 11.38 15.30
CA LEU A 147 6.43 11.47 16.73
C LEU A 147 6.28 12.90 17.25
N LYS A 148 6.82 13.88 16.53
CA LYS A 148 6.78 15.30 16.92
C LYS A 148 5.35 15.83 16.98
N THR A 149 4.54 15.49 15.99
CA THR A 149 3.15 15.96 15.93
C THR A 149 2.27 15.06 16.79
N GLY A 150 2.18 13.76 16.51
CA GLY A 150 1.24 12.84 17.14
C GLY A 150 1.64 12.28 18.51
N ASN A 151 2.90 12.41 18.93
CA ASN A 151 3.43 11.87 20.19
C ASN A 151 3.30 10.33 20.33
N PHE A 152 3.41 9.60 19.22
CA PHE A 152 3.49 8.13 19.22
C PHE A 152 4.40 7.64 18.08
N ARG A 153 4.66 6.33 18.04
CA ARG A 153 5.39 5.67 16.96
C ARG A 153 4.49 4.63 16.31
N THR A 154 4.59 4.51 14.98
CA THR A 154 3.95 3.43 14.22
C THR A 154 5.03 2.52 13.62
N ASP A 155 4.77 1.23 13.55
CA ASP A 155 5.58 0.30 12.77
C ASP A 155 5.00 0.06 11.36
N LEU A 156 3.79 0.55 11.09
CA LEU A 156 3.12 0.37 9.80
C LEU A 156 3.76 1.26 8.74
N TYR A 157 3.99 0.69 7.57
CA TYR A 157 4.52 1.38 6.40
C TYR A 157 3.85 0.89 5.13
N ARG A 158 3.48 1.80 4.25
CA ARG A 158 3.04 1.46 2.88
C ARG A 158 4.02 2.04 1.88
N PRO A 159 4.62 1.22 0.99
CA PRO A 159 5.49 1.75 -0.06
C PRO A 159 4.71 2.65 -1.03
N PRO A 160 5.21 3.86 -1.35
CA PRO A 160 4.66 4.71 -2.40
C PRO A 160 4.43 3.95 -3.71
N PHE A 161 3.27 4.20 -4.33
CA PHE A 161 2.83 3.55 -5.58
C PHE A 161 2.69 2.01 -5.51
N GLY A 162 2.90 1.39 -4.34
CA GLY A 162 2.99 -0.07 -4.17
C GLY A 162 4.25 -0.69 -4.76
N VAL A 163 5.24 0.13 -5.14
CA VAL A 163 6.48 -0.37 -5.74
C VAL A 163 7.34 -1.05 -4.68
N THR A 164 7.83 -2.25 -5.00
CA THR A 164 8.76 -3.01 -4.16
C THR A 164 10.00 -3.40 -4.95
N ASN A 165 11.16 -3.36 -4.30
CA ASN A 165 12.44 -3.76 -4.89
C ASN A 165 13.41 -4.13 -3.75
N PRO A 166 14.63 -4.62 -4.05
CA PRO A 166 15.60 -4.99 -3.02
C PRO A 166 16.01 -3.84 -2.07
N ASN A 167 16.09 -2.60 -2.57
CA ASN A 167 16.44 -1.44 -1.75
C ASN A 167 15.34 -1.12 -0.73
N ILE A 168 14.08 -1.09 -1.17
CA ILE A 168 12.91 -0.89 -0.31
C ILE A 168 12.78 -2.06 0.67
N ALA A 169 13.00 -3.30 0.22
CA ALA A 169 12.97 -4.45 1.12
C ALA A 169 14.04 -4.36 2.21
N LYS A 170 15.23 -3.85 1.88
CA LYS A 170 16.31 -3.66 2.85
C LYS A 170 16.02 -2.49 3.79
N SER A 171 15.47 -1.37 3.31
CA SER A 171 15.14 -0.23 4.17
C SER A 171 14.06 -0.60 5.18
N ILE A 172 13.00 -1.31 4.77
CA ILE A 172 11.94 -1.81 5.66
C ILE A 172 12.53 -2.68 6.79
N ARG A 173 13.50 -3.55 6.46
CA ARG A 173 14.17 -4.37 7.49
C ARG A 173 15.01 -3.53 8.45
N GLN A 174 15.71 -2.51 7.94
CA GLN A 174 16.57 -1.64 8.76
C GLN A 174 15.76 -0.74 9.70
N THR A 175 14.60 -0.26 9.26
CA THR A 175 13.71 0.60 10.06
C THR A 175 12.71 -0.18 10.91
N GLY A 176 12.71 -1.52 10.85
CA GLY A 176 11.80 -2.37 11.62
C GLY A 176 10.32 -2.25 11.22
N LYS A 177 10.04 -1.73 10.02
CA LYS A 177 8.66 -1.50 9.56
C LYS A 177 7.95 -2.76 9.11
N LYS A 178 6.63 -2.77 9.28
CA LYS A 178 5.70 -3.74 8.72
C LYS A 178 5.09 -3.17 7.44
N SER A 179 5.34 -3.85 6.32
CA SER A 179 4.79 -3.41 5.04
C SER A 179 3.32 -3.80 4.89
N ILE A 180 2.48 -2.83 4.56
CA ILE A 180 1.04 -3.02 4.34
C ILE A 180 0.72 -2.69 2.88
N GLY A 181 0.17 -3.68 2.16
CA GLY A 181 -0.32 -3.51 0.80
C GLY A 181 -1.85 -3.46 0.77
N TRP A 182 -2.43 -4.01 -0.29
CA TRP A 182 -3.88 -4.07 -0.48
C TRP A 182 -4.27 -5.31 -1.28
N SER A 183 -5.53 -5.72 -1.15
CA SER A 183 -6.15 -6.77 -1.99
C SER A 183 -7.13 -6.17 -2.99
N VAL A 184 -7.61 -4.95 -2.72
CA VAL A 184 -8.54 -4.20 -3.57
C VAL A 184 -7.96 -2.81 -3.82
N ARG A 185 -7.62 -2.54 -5.08
CA ARG A 185 -7.13 -1.23 -5.54
C ARG A 185 -8.26 -0.48 -6.25
N SER A 186 -8.64 0.68 -5.72
CA SER A 186 -9.68 1.57 -6.27
C SER A 186 -9.34 2.10 -7.67
N LEU A 187 -8.07 2.48 -7.89
CA LEU A 187 -7.62 3.33 -9.01
C LEU A 187 -8.30 4.71 -9.05
N ASP A 188 -8.67 5.23 -7.88
CA ASP A 188 -9.27 6.56 -7.71
C ASP A 188 -8.34 7.72 -8.09
N THR A 189 -7.03 7.50 -8.11
CA THR A 189 -6.03 8.46 -8.62
C THR A 189 -5.81 8.38 -10.14
N ILE A 190 -6.44 7.43 -10.84
CA ILE A 190 -6.23 7.22 -12.29
C ILE A 190 -7.48 7.60 -13.10
N THR A 191 -8.67 7.34 -12.58
CA THR A 191 -9.92 7.59 -13.32
C THR A 191 -10.78 8.61 -12.60
N GLU A 192 -11.47 9.48 -13.36
CA GLU A 192 -12.46 10.41 -12.83
C GLU A 192 -13.87 9.81 -12.70
N ASP A 193 -14.08 8.59 -13.18
CA ASP A 193 -15.39 7.93 -13.17
C ASP A 193 -15.65 7.23 -11.82
N GLU A 194 -16.39 7.89 -10.95
CA GLU A 194 -16.83 7.39 -9.63
C GLU A 194 -17.47 6.00 -9.71
N ASN A 195 -18.28 5.74 -10.73
CA ASN A 195 -18.96 4.46 -10.89
C ASN A 195 -17.99 3.34 -11.25
N LYS A 196 -16.95 3.62 -12.05
CA LYS A 196 -15.88 2.64 -12.31
C LYS A 196 -15.09 2.33 -11.05
N ILE A 197 -14.75 3.34 -10.24
CA ILE A 197 -14.05 3.14 -8.97
C ILE A 197 -14.91 2.29 -8.03
N TYR A 198 -16.17 2.71 -7.81
CA TYR A 198 -17.11 2.00 -6.94
C TYR A 198 -17.31 0.54 -7.34
N ARG A 199 -17.57 0.26 -8.63
CA ARG A 199 -17.73 -1.11 -9.13
C ARG A 199 -16.45 -1.93 -8.96
N LYS A 200 -15.29 -1.33 -9.20
CA LYS A 200 -14.00 -2.03 -9.04
C LYS A 200 -13.76 -2.42 -7.58
N VAL A 201 -14.01 -1.51 -6.66
CA VAL A 201 -13.88 -1.77 -5.22
C VAL A 201 -14.86 -2.86 -4.80
N THR A 202 -16.15 -2.68 -5.02
CA THR A 202 -17.21 -3.60 -4.55
C THR A 202 -17.11 -5.00 -5.15
N LYS A 203 -16.79 -5.13 -6.45
CA LYS A 203 -16.60 -6.44 -7.10
C LYS A 203 -15.38 -7.20 -6.58
N GLY A 204 -14.36 -6.50 -6.09
CA GLY A 204 -13.13 -7.09 -5.57
C GLY A 204 -13.22 -7.55 -4.12
N LEU A 205 -14.27 -7.17 -3.39
CA LEU A 205 -14.36 -7.41 -1.95
C LEU A 205 -14.47 -8.90 -1.60
N LYS A 206 -13.66 -9.28 -0.61
CA LYS A 206 -13.71 -10.57 0.07
C LYS A 206 -13.58 -10.34 1.58
N PRO A 207 -14.00 -11.30 2.43
CA PRO A 207 -13.64 -11.33 3.84
C PRO A 207 -12.15 -11.01 4.07
N GLY A 208 -11.88 -10.02 4.91
CA GLY A 208 -10.53 -9.56 5.25
C GLY A 208 -9.86 -8.64 4.23
N SER A 209 -10.57 -8.18 3.20
CA SER A 209 -9.98 -7.29 2.19
C SER A 209 -9.44 -6.00 2.81
N ILE A 210 -8.21 -5.64 2.45
CA ILE A 210 -7.67 -4.28 2.63
C ILE A 210 -7.93 -3.49 1.33
N ILE A 211 -8.66 -2.39 1.46
CA ILE A 211 -9.05 -1.49 0.36
C ILE A 211 -8.13 -0.28 0.36
N LEU A 212 -7.45 -0.03 -0.75
CA LEU A 212 -6.68 1.19 -1.00
C LEU A 212 -7.59 2.26 -1.62
N LEU A 213 -7.65 3.42 -0.98
CA LEU A 213 -8.29 4.68 -1.40
C LEU A 213 -7.32 5.84 -1.11
N HIS A 214 -7.64 7.05 -1.58
CA HIS A 214 -6.88 8.28 -1.26
C HIS A 214 -7.84 9.36 -0.77
N ASP A 215 -7.55 9.96 0.38
CA ASP A 215 -8.36 11.03 1.01
C ASP A 215 -8.00 12.42 0.47
N THR A 216 -7.82 12.50 -0.85
CA THR A 216 -7.26 13.67 -1.56
C THR A 216 -8.22 14.31 -2.56
N SER A 217 -9.43 13.78 -2.72
CA SER A 217 -10.40 14.30 -3.70
C SER A 217 -11.86 14.09 -3.31
N GLU A 218 -12.73 14.97 -3.83
CA GLU A 218 -14.19 14.87 -3.69
C GLU A 218 -14.76 13.60 -4.34
N LYS A 219 -14.21 13.20 -5.48
CA LYS A 219 -14.57 11.96 -6.17
C LYS A 219 -14.39 10.73 -5.26
N THR A 220 -13.24 10.60 -4.61
CA THR A 220 -13.02 9.47 -3.68
C THR A 220 -13.96 9.56 -2.48
N TYR A 221 -14.29 10.77 -2.01
CA TYR A 221 -15.29 10.96 -0.96
C TYR A 221 -16.68 10.43 -1.37
N ASN A 222 -17.16 10.77 -2.57
CA ASN A 222 -18.43 10.27 -3.09
C ASN A 222 -18.44 8.74 -3.24
N VAL A 223 -17.32 8.16 -3.68
CA VAL A 223 -17.13 6.70 -3.72
C VAL A 223 -17.19 6.10 -2.32
N LEU A 224 -16.55 6.72 -1.33
CA LEU A 224 -16.59 6.28 0.06
C LEU A 224 -18.03 6.27 0.60
N VAL A 225 -18.80 7.34 0.39
CA VAL A 225 -20.22 7.41 0.80
C VAL A 225 -21.00 6.21 0.26
N ASN A 226 -20.91 5.94 -1.04
CA ASN A 226 -21.58 4.81 -1.67
C ASN A 226 -21.04 3.46 -1.18
N LEU A 227 -19.74 3.36 -0.93
CA LEU A 227 -19.11 2.16 -0.39
C LEU A 227 -19.61 1.85 1.03
N LEU A 228 -19.75 2.85 1.91
CA LEU A 228 -20.25 2.64 3.27
C LEU A 228 -21.69 2.12 3.26
N VAL A 229 -22.55 2.67 2.39
CA VAL A 229 -23.92 2.15 2.18
C VAL A 229 -23.89 0.70 1.72
N PHE A 230 -23.02 0.37 0.77
CA PHE A 230 -22.84 -1.00 0.29
C PHE A 230 -22.39 -1.94 1.42
N LEU A 231 -21.35 -1.57 2.18
CA LEU A 231 -20.81 -2.40 3.25
C LEU A 231 -21.88 -2.70 4.31
N LYS A 232 -22.67 -1.68 4.70
CA LYS A 232 -23.80 -1.85 5.62
C LYS A 232 -24.86 -2.80 5.07
N ARG A 233 -25.26 -2.64 3.80
CA ARG A 233 -26.24 -3.52 3.13
C ARG A 233 -25.77 -4.97 3.06
N GLU A 234 -24.51 -5.19 2.71
CA GLU A 234 -23.90 -6.52 2.56
C GLU A 234 -23.42 -7.14 3.89
N LYS A 235 -23.64 -6.42 5.00
CA LYS A 235 -23.28 -6.79 6.38
C LYS A 235 -21.78 -7.02 6.56
N TYR A 236 -20.96 -6.13 5.98
CA TYR A 236 -19.54 -6.05 6.29
C TYR A 236 -19.31 -5.18 7.52
N SER A 237 -18.53 -5.68 8.47
CA SER A 237 -17.88 -4.84 9.50
C SER A 237 -16.58 -4.24 8.97
N THR A 238 -15.99 -3.32 9.72
CA THR A 238 -14.70 -2.72 9.40
C THR A 238 -13.66 -3.02 10.48
N PHE A 239 -12.38 -3.01 10.09
CA PHE A 239 -11.25 -3.11 11.00
C PHE A 239 -10.12 -2.16 10.59
N THR A 240 -9.28 -1.79 11.55
CA THR A 240 -8.02 -1.07 11.36
C THR A 240 -6.85 -2.04 11.22
N ILE A 241 -5.82 -1.64 10.47
CA ILE A 241 -4.56 -2.39 10.45
C ILE A 241 -3.86 -2.20 11.80
N GLU A 242 -3.59 -3.28 12.52
CA GLU A 242 -2.89 -3.34 13.81
C GLU A 242 -1.90 -4.52 13.80
#